data_AF-A0A2M7IEY7-F1
#
_entry.id   AF-A0A2M7IEY7-F1
#
_cell.length_a   1.000
_cell.length_b   1.000
_cell.length_c   1.000
_cell.angle_alpha   90.00
_cell.angle_beta   90.00
_cell.angle_gamma   90.00
#
_symmetry.space_group_name_H-M   'P 1'
#
loop_
_entity.id
_entity.type
_entity.pdbx_description
1 polymer ?
#
loop_
_entity_poly.entity_id
_entity_poly.type
_entity_poly.pdbx_seq_one_letter_code
_entity_poly.pdbx_strand_id
1 'polypeptide(L)'
;MLRAIFQRKFMNFEPFPRQKIDNQLANAKTIGNNLKKNGHGGQAESFASELTEIQRKQVDRYLEEELVAEERVQKPMNPNCKVSVVIPSYGERGYILRPIESLANQEGVETNEYELIVVVNNPPESPAKSAKETNADFERKIVQYQSAIRENQETLKLIKFINGEDNDVEISAQEKGIIERIKASGLKVYAIDKASSGKTLPQEIANVGGARNRGVAEAVARFLEQNRNGIIAQSDADTRFDSKYICNLIDTFKKRPELVGL
;
A
#
# COMPACT_ATOMS: atom_id res chain seq x y z
N MET A 1 -12.40 6.72 -15.88
CA MET A 1 -12.67 5.30 -15.53
C MET A 1 -11.82 4.97 -14.32
N LEU A 2 -12.38 4.98 -13.11
CA LEU A 2 -11.68 4.66 -11.87
C LEU A 2 -11.47 3.13 -11.82
N ARG A 3 -10.23 2.65 -11.87
CA ARG A 3 -9.90 1.22 -11.65
C ARG A 3 -8.99 1.10 -10.44
N ALA A 4 -9.58 1.03 -9.25
CA ALA A 4 -8.90 0.51 -8.08
C ALA A 4 -8.67 -0.99 -8.30
N ILE A 5 -7.42 -1.39 -8.46
CA ILE A 5 -7.02 -2.78 -8.70
C ILE A 5 -6.94 -3.46 -7.33
N PHE A 6 -8.01 -4.16 -6.93
CA PHE A 6 -8.07 -4.97 -5.72
C PHE A 6 -7.27 -6.27 -5.91
N GLN A 7 -6.08 -6.38 -5.33
CA GLN A 7 -5.29 -7.61 -5.40
C GLN A 7 -6.00 -8.77 -4.67
N ARG A 8 -6.08 -9.89 -5.37
CA ARG A 8 -6.79 -11.12 -5.03
C ARG A 8 -5.92 -12.01 -4.13
N LYS A 9 -5.78 -11.65 -2.86
CA LYS A 9 -5.35 -12.58 -1.80
C LYS A 9 -6.14 -12.39 -0.49
N PHE A 10 -7.45 -12.22 -0.65
CA PHE A 10 -8.44 -12.38 0.41
C PHE A 10 -9.08 -13.76 0.26
N MET A 11 -8.43 -14.79 0.78
CA MET A 11 -9.12 -16.03 1.14
C MET A 11 -8.82 -16.25 2.62
N ASN A 12 -9.88 -16.20 3.43
CA ASN A 12 -9.96 -16.45 4.89
C ASN A 12 -10.24 -15.23 5.78
N PHE A 13 -10.97 -14.22 5.29
CA PHE A 13 -11.89 -13.46 6.12
C PHE A 13 -13.25 -13.41 5.41
N GLU A 14 -14.33 -13.60 6.16
CA GLU A 14 -15.69 -13.75 5.65
C GLU A 14 -16.12 -12.65 4.68
N PRO A 15 -16.99 -12.97 3.71
CA PRO A 15 -17.22 -12.13 2.56
C PRO A 15 -18.00 -10.87 2.95
N PHE A 16 -17.40 -9.70 2.69
CA PHE A 16 -18.19 -8.54 2.24
C PHE A 16 -19.21 -9.02 1.18
N PRO A 17 -20.40 -8.42 1.04
CA PRO A 17 -21.41 -8.83 0.06
C PRO A 17 -20.97 -8.53 -1.40
N ARG A 18 -19.85 -9.15 -1.83
CA ARG A 18 -19.17 -9.03 -3.11
C ARG A 18 -19.96 -9.71 -4.21
N GLN A 19 -20.55 -10.88 -3.94
CA GLN A 19 -21.21 -11.70 -4.96
C GLN A 19 -22.33 -10.98 -5.70
N LYS A 20 -23.20 -10.25 -5.00
CA LYS A 20 -24.37 -9.61 -5.62
C LYS A 20 -23.97 -8.43 -6.53
N ILE A 21 -22.90 -7.74 -6.18
CA ILE A 21 -22.45 -6.53 -6.88
C ILE A 21 -21.42 -6.87 -7.97
N ASP A 22 -20.55 -7.85 -7.76
CA ASP A 22 -19.67 -8.42 -8.80
C ASP A 22 -20.50 -8.99 -9.95
N ASN A 23 -21.62 -9.64 -9.64
CA ASN A 23 -22.57 -10.11 -10.64
C ASN A 23 -23.26 -8.95 -11.38
N GLN A 24 -23.57 -7.85 -10.70
CA GLN A 24 -24.10 -6.63 -11.33
C GLN A 24 -23.07 -5.99 -12.26
N LEU A 25 -21.80 -5.87 -11.84
CA LEU A 25 -20.70 -5.32 -12.63
C LEU A 25 -20.36 -6.21 -13.85
N ALA A 26 -20.37 -7.52 -13.69
CA ALA A 26 -20.14 -8.48 -14.78
C ALA A 26 -21.27 -8.47 -15.82
N ASN A 27 -22.52 -8.45 -15.36
CA ASN A 27 -23.70 -8.31 -16.23
C ASN A 27 -23.67 -6.97 -16.96
N ALA A 28 -23.34 -5.89 -16.25
CA ALA A 28 -23.26 -4.56 -16.82
C ALA A 28 -22.18 -4.45 -17.91
N LYS A 29 -20.96 -4.95 -17.68
CA LYS A 29 -19.91 -5.00 -18.72
C LYS A 29 -20.36 -5.77 -19.97
N THR A 30 -21.09 -6.86 -19.78
CA THR A 30 -21.62 -7.68 -20.89
C THR A 30 -22.67 -6.91 -21.69
N ILE A 31 -23.59 -6.20 -21.01
CA ILE A 31 -24.64 -5.38 -21.63
C ILE A 31 -24.03 -4.21 -22.41
N GLY A 32 -23.09 -3.46 -21.82
CA GLY A 32 -22.44 -2.33 -22.48
C GLY A 32 -21.66 -2.73 -23.75
N ASN A 33 -21.00 -3.88 -23.74
CA ASN A 33 -20.30 -4.41 -24.93
C ASN A 33 -21.29 -4.80 -26.05
N ASN A 34 -22.45 -5.35 -25.71
CA ASN A 34 -23.48 -5.70 -26.69
C ASN A 34 -24.15 -4.46 -27.29
N LEU A 35 -24.42 -3.42 -26.48
CA LEU A 35 -24.97 -2.15 -26.96
C LEU A 35 -24.03 -1.44 -27.94
N LYS A 36 -22.72 -1.46 -27.69
CA LYS A 36 -21.71 -0.93 -28.64
C LYS A 36 -21.66 -1.71 -29.95
N LYS A 37 -21.73 -3.04 -29.89
CA LYS A 37 -21.75 -3.89 -31.10
C LYS A 37 -22.99 -3.68 -31.96
N ASN A 38 -24.12 -3.30 -31.36
CA ASN A 38 -25.39 -3.13 -32.06
C ASN A 38 -25.69 -1.69 -32.51
N GLY A 39 -24.70 -0.79 -32.49
CA GLY A 39 -24.85 0.59 -33.00
C GLY A 39 -25.58 1.57 -32.07
N HIS A 40 -25.80 1.21 -30.80
CA HIS A 40 -26.48 2.06 -29.81
C HIS A 40 -25.48 2.88 -28.96
N GLY A 41 -24.66 3.69 -29.63
CA GLY A 41 -23.55 4.45 -29.02
C GLY A 41 -23.96 5.31 -27.81
N GLY A 42 -25.07 6.07 -27.91
CA GLY A 42 -25.54 6.92 -26.82
C GLY A 42 -26.03 6.16 -25.58
N GLN A 43 -26.58 4.96 -25.75
CA GLN A 43 -26.97 4.10 -24.62
C GLN A 43 -25.74 3.47 -23.95
N ALA A 44 -24.70 3.15 -24.72
CA ALA A 44 -23.46 2.63 -24.17
C ALA A 44 -22.67 3.66 -23.35
N GLU A 45 -22.75 4.95 -23.70
CA GLU A 45 -22.12 6.04 -22.94
C GLU A 45 -22.84 6.31 -21.61
N SER A 46 -24.18 6.39 -21.63
CA SER A 46 -24.99 6.50 -20.42
C SER A 46 -24.71 5.35 -19.43
N PHE A 47 -24.65 4.12 -19.95
CA PHE A 47 -24.38 2.93 -19.17
C PHE A 47 -22.94 2.87 -18.61
N ALA A 48 -21.95 3.36 -19.37
CA ALA A 48 -20.58 3.48 -18.89
C ALA A 48 -20.43 4.53 -17.78
N SER A 49 -21.22 5.61 -17.84
CA SER A 49 -21.31 6.62 -16.78
C SER A 49 -21.89 6.02 -15.49
N GLU A 50 -23.00 5.30 -15.59
CA GLU A 50 -23.66 4.63 -14.46
C GLU A 50 -22.74 3.58 -13.79
N LEU A 51 -22.03 2.79 -14.61
CA LEU A 51 -21.00 1.87 -14.11
C LEU A 51 -19.87 2.58 -13.37
N THR A 52 -19.44 3.73 -13.87
CA THR A 52 -18.38 4.53 -13.24
C THR A 52 -18.85 5.09 -11.89
N GLU A 53 -20.12 5.48 -11.79
CA GLU A 53 -20.72 5.96 -10.56
C GLU A 53 -20.85 4.85 -9.50
N ILE A 54 -21.26 3.64 -9.90
CA ILE A 54 -21.30 2.46 -9.01
C ILE A 54 -19.91 2.14 -8.48
N GLN A 55 -18.89 2.12 -9.35
CA GLN A 55 -17.51 1.88 -8.95
C GLN A 55 -16.99 2.97 -8.01
N ARG A 56 -17.34 4.24 -8.25
CA ARG A 56 -16.96 5.34 -7.37
C ARG A 56 -17.57 5.19 -5.99
N LYS A 57 -18.87 4.90 -5.90
CA LYS A 57 -19.55 4.63 -4.62
C LYS A 57 -18.96 3.45 -3.84
N GLN A 58 -18.43 2.44 -4.53
CA GLN A 58 -17.73 1.32 -3.88
C GLN A 58 -16.39 1.76 -3.30
N VAL A 59 -15.63 2.55 -4.05
CA VAL A 59 -14.35 3.08 -3.58
C VAL A 59 -14.58 4.03 -2.40
N ASP A 60 -15.56 4.93 -2.49
CA ASP A 60 -15.89 5.87 -1.41
C ASP A 60 -16.23 5.09 -0.12
N ARG A 61 -17.09 4.05 -0.21
CA ARG A 61 -17.41 3.18 0.94
C ARG A 61 -16.20 2.43 1.50
N TYR A 62 -15.38 1.85 0.62
CA TYR A 62 -14.15 1.17 1.04
C TYR A 62 -13.22 2.11 1.79
N LEU A 63 -13.07 3.35 1.32
CA LEU A 63 -12.25 4.37 1.98
C LEU A 63 -12.88 4.85 3.29
N GLU A 64 -14.20 5.00 3.36
CA GLU A 64 -14.89 5.29 4.62
C GLU A 64 -14.65 4.18 5.65
N GLU A 65 -14.71 2.91 5.25
CA GLU A 65 -14.49 1.80 6.18
C GLU A 65 -13.02 1.70 6.64
N GLU A 66 -12.06 1.90 5.74
CA GLU A 66 -10.63 1.68 6.03
C GLU A 66 -9.88 2.92 6.55
N LEU A 67 -10.41 4.13 6.32
CA LEU A 67 -9.75 5.40 6.67
C LEU A 67 -10.53 6.28 7.65
N VAL A 68 -11.66 5.82 8.19
CA VAL A 68 -12.39 6.60 9.20
C VAL A 68 -11.54 6.78 10.45
N ALA A 69 -11.43 8.04 10.89
CA ALA A 69 -10.62 8.47 12.04
C ALA A 69 -9.11 8.17 11.92
N GLU A 70 -8.63 7.86 10.72
CA GLU A 70 -7.23 7.56 10.45
C GLU A 70 -6.42 8.82 10.13
N GLU A 71 -5.21 8.92 10.71
CA GLU A 71 -4.24 9.92 10.27
C GLU A 71 -3.73 9.54 8.87
N ARG A 72 -3.84 10.48 7.93
CA ARG A 72 -3.44 10.30 6.54
C ARG A 72 -2.15 11.01 6.19
N VAL A 73 -1.54 10.61 5.08
CA VAL A 73 -0.36 11.31 4.54
C VAL A 73 -0.79 12.71 4.08
N GLN A 74 -0.39 13.73 4.83
CA GLN A 74 -0.80 15.13 4.59
C GLN A 74 -0.17 15.75 3.33
N LYS A 75 0.99 15.25 2.91
CA LYS A 75 1.68 15.76 1.71
C LYS A 75 0.93 15.30 0.46
N PRO A 76 0.57 16.20 -0.48
CA PRO A 76 -0.12 15.81 -1.69
C PRO A 76 0.74 14.87 -2.53
N MET A 77 0.09 13.90 -3.18
CA MET A 77 0.77 13.04 -4.15
C MET A 77 1.27 13.89 -5.32
N ASN A 78 2.43 13.54 -5.89
CA ASN A 78 2.96 14.24 -7.06
C ASN A 78 1.98 14.07 -8.25
N PRO A 79 1.67 15.12 -9.03
CA PRO A 79 0.77 15.00 -10.19
C PRO A 79 1.26 14.04 -11.27
N ASN A 80 2.56 13.74 -11.34
CA ASN A 80 3.12 12.78 -12.27
C ASN A 80 3.15 11.35 -11.73
N CYS A 81 2.74 11.13 -10.48
CA CYS A 81 2.76 9.81 -9.85
C CYS A 81 1.90 8.82 -10.66
N LYS A 82 2.50 7.67 -10.95
CA LYS A 82 1.92 6.54 -11.68
C LYS A 82 1.90 5.28 -10.82
N VAL A 83 2.86 5.14 -9.89
CA VAL A 83 2.99 3.96 -9.03
C VAL A 83 3.08 4.38 -7.56
N SER A 84 2.24 3.81 -6.70
CA SER A 84 2.41 3.89 -5.24
C SER A 84 2.81 2.51 -4.74
N VAL A 85 4.04 2.40 -4.21
CA VAL A 85 4.55 1.17 -3.62
C VAL A 85 4.16 1.15 -2.14
N VAL A 86 3.50 0.07 -1.69
CA VAL A 86 3.04 -0.11 -0.31
C VAL A 86 3.79 -1.27 0.31
N ILE A 87 4.47 -1.00 1.43
CA ILE A 87 5.24 -2.00 2.18
C ILE A 87 4.77 -2.00 3.64
N PRO A 88 4.10 -3.05 4.13
CA PRO A 88 3.93 -3.23 5.57
C PRO A 88 5.27 -3.58 6.20
N SER A 89 5.52 -3.09 7.41
CA SER A 89 6.76 -3.37 8.15
C SER A 89 6.49 -3.70 9.62
N TYR A 90 7.16 -4.73 10.13
CA TYR A 90 7.07 -5.18 11.52
C TYR A 90 8.41 -5.73 12.01
N GLY A 91 9.15 -4.95 12.81
CA GLY A 91 10.44 -5.39 13.36
C GLY A 91 11.49 -5.61 12.27
N GLU A 92 11.54 -4.72 11.29
CA GLU A 92 12.42 -4.85 10.12
C GLU A 92 13.38 -3.65 10.01
N ARG A 93 13.75 -3.04 11.13
CA ARG A 93 14.64 -1.86 11.13
C ARG A 93 15.97 -2.15 10.41
N GLY A 94 16.49 -3.37 10.55
CA GLY A 94 17.70 -3.82 9.87
C GLY A 94 17.55 -4.03 8.35
N TYR A 95 16.33 -4.16 7.84
CA TYR A 95 16.06 -4.47 6.44
C TYR A 95 15.44 -3.30 5.68
N ILE A 96 14.74 -2.37 6.35
CA ILE A 96 13.90 -1.34 5.71
C ILE A 96 14.66 -0.43 4.72
N LEU A 97 15.97 -0.21 4.91
CA LEU A 97 16.76 0.57 3.96
C LEU A 97 16.95 -0.13 2.62
N ARG A 98 16.88 -1.46 2.56
CA ARG A 98 17.06 -2.25 1.33
C ARG A 98 15.97 -1.96 0.27
N PRO A 99 14.66 -2.04 0.58
CA PRO A 99 13.64 -1.67 -0.40
C PRO A 99 13.69 -0.18 -0.73
N ILE A 100 13.94 0.70 0.25
CA ILE A 100 14.03 2.15 0.01
C ILE A 100 15.20 2.47 -0.93
N GLU A 101 16.39 1.91 -0.69
CA GLU A 101 17.58 2.13 -1.52
C GLU A 101 17.37 1.62 -2.95
N SER A 102 16.85 0.39 -3.11
CA SER A 102 16.61 -0.16 -4.45
C SER A 102 15.54 0.62 -5.22
N LEU A 103 14.51 1.14 -4.55
CA LEU A 103 13.55 2.06 -5.15
C LEU A 103 14.12 3.46 -5.41
N ALA A 104 15.12 3.91 -4.66
CA ALA A 104 15.82 5.17 -4.94
C ALA A 104 16.73 5.06 -6.17
N ASN A 105 17.06 3.85 -6.62
CA ASN A 105 17.94 3.57 -7.74
C ASN A 105 17.17 2.86 -8.89
N GLN A 106 16.12 3.51 -9.39
CA GLN A 106 15.35 3.01 -10.54
C GLN A 106 15.83 3.65 -11.85
N GLU A 107 15.89 2.86 -12.91
CA GLU A 107 16.27 3.25 -14.26
C GLU A 107 15.03 3.43 -15.14
N GLY A 108 15.08 4.36 -16.09
CA GLY A 108 14.03 4.53 -17.09
C GLY A 108 12.70 5.11 -16.54
N VAL A 109 12.74 5.73 -15.35
CA VAL A 109 11.61 6.39 -14.71
C VAL A 109 12.11 7.56 -13.85
N GLU A 110 11.34 8.63 -13.78
CA GLU A 110 11.63 9.75 -12.89
C GLU A 110 11.13 9.46 -11.47
N THR A 111 11.84 9.92 -10.44
CA THR A 111 11.45 9.68 -9.03
C THR A 111 10.14 10.36 -8.63
N ASN A 112 9.62 11.28 -9.45
CA ASN A 112 8.31 11.91 -9.25
C ASN A 112 7.14 11.07 -9.83
N GLU A 113 7.43 10.02 -10.59
CA GLU A 113 6.44 9.11 -11.15
C GLU A 113 6.05 7.98 -10.20
N TYR A 114 6.68 7.91 -9.02
CA TYR A 114 6.31 6.94 -8.00
C TYR A 114 6.58 7.45 -6.58
N GLU A 115 5.92 6.82 -5.63
CA GLU A 115 6.12 7.07 -4.20
C GLU A 115 6.17 5.75 -3.43
N LEU A 116 6.72 5.79 -2.23
CA LEU A 116 6.75 4.66 -1.30
C LEU A 116 5.96 5.01 -0.04
N ILE A 117 5.03 4.14 0.34
CA ILE A 117 4.29 4.17 1.60
C ILE A 117 4.72 2.96 2.42
N VAL A 118 5.32 3.20 3.57
CA VAL A 118 5.67 2.18 4.56
C VAL A 118 4.64 2.21 5.69
N VAL A 119 3.96 1.10 5.93
CA VAL A 119 3.04 0.97 7.06
C VAL A 119 3.76 0.29 8.21
N VAL A 120 4.26 1.06 9.17
CA VAL A 120 4.97 0.53 10.32
C VAL A 120 3.93 0.11 11.36
N ASN A 121 3.77 -1.19 11.57
CA ASN A 121 2.66 -1.76 12.34
C ASN A 121 3.14 -2.40 13.64
N ASN A 122 2.44 -2.22 14.75
CA ASN A 122 2.56 -3.06 15.95
C ASN A 122 1.20 -3.67 16.29
N PRO A 123 1.13 -4.96 16.65
CA PRO A 123 -0.02 -5.48 17.38
C PRO A 123 -0.22 -4.68 18.69
N PRO A 124 -1.43 -4.21 19.00
CA PRO A 124 -1.69 -3.41 20.21
C PRO A 124 -1.47 -4.22 21.48
N GLU A 125 -1.63 -5.54 21.43
CA GLU A 125 -1.44 -6.42 22.58
C GLU A 125 -0.25 -7.36 22.40
N SER A 126 0.38 -7.70 23.53
CA SER A 126 1.41 -8.72 23.57
C SER A 126 0.84 -10.07 23.13
N PRO A 127 1.62 -10.90 22.40
CA PRO A 127 1.19 -12.23 22.00
C PRO A 127 0.72 -13.06 23.21
N ALA A 128 -0.43 -13.71 23.06
CA ALA A 128 -0.90 -14.72 23.99
C ALA A 128 -0.36 -16.11 23.60
N LYS A 129 -0.08 -16.95 24.61
CA LYS A 129 0.38 -18.32 24.39
C LYS A 129 -0.76 -19.18 23.86
N SER A 130 -0.54 -19.88 22.75
CA SER A 130 -1.55 -20.81 22.24
C SER A 130 -1.45 -22.19 22.90
N ALA A 131 -2.57 -22.95 22.95
CA ALA A 131 -2.61 -24.28 23.56
C ALA A 131 -1.64 -25.31 22.93
N LYS A 132 -1.22 -25.09 21.68
CA LYS A 132 -0.33 -25.98 20.92
C LYS A 132 1.13 -25.51 20.90
N GLU A 133 1.43 -24.37 21.51
CA GLU A 133 2.74 -23.72 21.47
C GLU A 133 3.60 -24.15 22.67
N THR A 134 4.88 -24.47 22.41
CA THR A 134 5.82 -24.81 23.48
C THR A 134 6.19 -23.55 24.30
N ASN A 135 6.73 -23.72 25.51
CA ASN A 135 7.22 -22.57 26.28
C ASN A 135 8.33 -21.82 25.53
N ALA A 136 9.26 -22.56 24.91
CA ALA A 136 10.36 -21.98 24.15
C ALA A 136 9.88 -21.18 22.93
N ASP A 137 8.86 -21.66 22.21
CA ASP A 137 8.25 -20.91 21.10
C ASP A 137 7.61 -19.62 21.58
N PHE A 138 6.85 -19.71 22.68
CA PHE A 138 6.19 -18.55 23.27
C PHE A 138 7.20 -17.49 23.77
N GLU A 139 8.27 -17.92 24.45
CA GLU A 139 9.35 -17.03 24.89
C GLU A 139 10.03 -16.33 23.70
N ARG A 140 10.35 -17.06 22.62
CA ARG A 140 10.90 -16.47 21.39
C ARG A 140 9.96 -15.42 20.79
N LYS A 141 8.66 -15.70 20.77
CA LYS A 141 7.64 -14.78 20.25
C LYS A 141 7.52 -13.50 21.07
N ILE A 142 7.60 -13.59 22.39
CA ILE A 142 7.60 -12.42 23.27
C ILE A 142 8.86 -11.59 23.04
N VAL A 143 10.04 -12.21 22.93
CA VAL A 143 11.29 -11.51 22.62
C VAL A 143 11.21 -10.80 21.27
N GLN A 144 10.71 -11.48 20.23
CA GLN A 144 10.50 -10.88 18.90
C GLN A 144 9.53 -9.70 18.96
N TYR A 145 8.42 -9.83 19.70
CA TYR A 145 7.45 -8.76 19.87
C TYR A 145 8.07 -7.52 20.54
N GLN A 146 8.85 -7.71 21.60
CA GLN A 146 9.52 -6.61 22.30
C GLN A 146 10.58 -5.93 21.41
N SER A 147 11.35 -6.71 20.65
CA SER A 147 12.31 -6.16 19.67
C SER A 147 11.58 -5.35 18.60
N ALA A 148 10.51 -5.90 18.04
CA ALA A 148 9.74 -5.26 16.98
C ALA A 148 9.14 -3.92 17.41
N ILE A 149 8.65 -3.80 18.65
CA ILE A 149 8.17 -2.51 19.18
C ILE A 149 9.26 -1.45 19.10
N ARG A 150 10.48 -1.76 19.56
CA ARG A 150 11.60 -0.83 19.57
C ARG A 150 12.05 -0.48 18.16
N GLU A 151 12.23 -1.50 17.32
CA GLU A 151 12.66 -1.36 15.94
C GLU A 151 11.67 -0.56 15.08
N ASN A 152 10.37 -0.70 15.34
CA ASN A 152 9.35 0.06 14.63
C ASN A 152 9.39 1.55 14.97
N GLN A 153 9.68 1.91 16.23
CA GLN A 153 9.90 3.30 16.61
C GLN A 153 11.16 3.88 15.95
N GLU A 154 12.24 3.10 15.88
CA GLU A 154 13.46 3.48 15.15
C GLU A 154 13.19 3.64 13.64
N THR A 155 12.37 2.77 13.06
CA THR A 155 11.97 2.84 11.64
C THR A 155 11.17 4.11 11.34
N LEU A 156 10.23 4.50 12.22
CA LEU A 156 9.48 5.75 12.07
C LEU A 156 10.41 6.96 12.10
N LYS A 157 11.34 7.01 13.07
CA LYS A 157 12.33 8.10 13.16
C LYS A 157 13.25 8.14 11.93
N LEU A 158 13.70 6.98 11.46
CA LEU A 158 14.52 6.85 10.26
C LEU A 158 13.82 7.42 9.02
N ILE A 159 12.54 7.09 8.80
CA ILE A 159 11.79 7.61 7.64
C ILE A 159 11.63 9.13 7.74
N LYS A 160 11.37 9.68 8.93
CA LYS A 160 11.34 11.14 9.14
C LYS A 160 12.70 11.78 8.85
N PHE A 161 13.79 11.17 9.30
CA PHE A 161 15.15 11.62 9.02
C PHE A 161 15.49 11.58 7.53
N ILE A 162 15.08 10.53 6.81
CA ILE A 162 15.19 10.43 5.34
C ILE A 162 14.46 11.61 4.68
N ASN A 163 13.29 11.99 5.21
CA ASN A 163 12.51 13.14 4.72
C ASN A 163 13.06 14.51 5.14
N GLY A 164 14.20 14.57 5.85
CA GLY A 164 14.84 15.82 6.26
C GLY A 164 14.28 16.43 7.54
N GLU A 165 13.45 15.71 8.29
CA GLU A 165 13.01 16.13 9.62
C GLU A 165 14.12 15.88 10.64
N ASP A 166 14.35 16.82 11.54
CA ASP A 166 15.32 16.67 12.63
C ASP A 166 14.85 15.60 13.61
N ASN A 167 15.57 14.48 13.65
CA ASN A 167 15.28 13.34 14.50
C ASN A 167 16.58 12.69 14.95
N ASP A 168 16.65 12.38 16.23
CA ASP A 168 17.74 11.59 16.80
C ASP A 168 17.61 10.13 16.38
N VAL A 169 18.37 9.75 15.34
CA VAL A 169 18.45 8.40 14.79
C VAL A 169 19.90 7.96 14.85
N GLU A 170 20.14 6.83 15.50
CA GLU A 170 21.44 6.17 15.46
C GLU A 170 21.65 5.55 14.07
N ILE A 171 22.69 5.99 13.37
CA ILE A 171 22.98 5.64 11.98
C ILE A 171 24.45 5.23 11.90
N SER A 172 24.70 4.01 11.41
CA SER A 172 26.05 3.55 11.12
C SER A 172 26.67 4.27 9.91
N ALA A 173 28.00 4.25 9.78
CA ALA A 173 28.68 4.86 8.63
C ALA A 173 28.18 4.30 7.28
N GLN A 174 27.84 3.00 7.22
CA GLN A 174 27.28 2.36 6.03
C GLN A 174 25.87 2.89 5.71
N GLU A 175 24.99 2.97 6.71
CA GLU A 175 23.63 3.49 6.55
C GLU A 175 23.64 4.96 6.13
N LYS A 176 24.58 5.75 6.65
CA LYS A 176 24.72 7.17 6.27
C LYS A 176 24.88 7.34 4.77
N GLY A 177 25.78 6.58 4.14
CA GLY A 177 25.97 6.64 2.68
C GLY A 177 24.74 6.18 1.90
N ILE A 178 23.99 5.19 2.40
CA ILE A 178 22.73 4.75 1.80
C ILE A 178 21.68 5.86 1.87
N ILE A 179 21.51 6.47 3.04
CA ILE A 179 20.53 7.53 3.28
C ILE A 179 20.86 8.77 2.45
N GLU A 180 22.13 9.14 2.30
CA GLU A 180 22.54 10.24 1.42
C GLU A 180 22.14 10.00 -0.04
N ARG A 181 22.31 8.78 -0.55
CA ARG A 181 21.83 8.41 -1.89
C ARG A 181 20.31 8.45 -2.02
N ILE A 182 19.59 7.95 -1.01
CA ILE A 182 18.12 8.01 -0.96
C ILE A 182 17.64 9.46 -0.97
N LYS A 183 18.26 10.34 -0.17
CA LYS A 183 17.94 11.77 -0.13
C LYS A 183 18.22 12.43 -1.47
N ALA A 184 19.36 12.12 -2.09
CA ALA A 184 19.77 12.68 -3.38
C ALA A 184 18.87 12.25 -4.54
N SER A 185 18.25 11.05 -4.49
CA SER A 185 17.31 10.62 -5.54
C SER A 185 16.00 11.42 -5.55
N GLY A 186 15.66 12.05 -4.42
CA GLY A 186 14.41 12.78 -4.25
C GLY A 186 13.17 11.88 -4.07
N LEU A 187 13.35 10.56 -3.92
CA LEU A 187 12.27 9.61 -3.65
C LEU A 187 11.45 10.05 -2.44
N LYS A 188 10.12 10.09 -2.61
CA LYS A 188 9.19 10.36 -1.51
C LYS A 188 8.87 9.08 -0.78
N VAL A 189 9.25 9.03 0.50
CA VAL A 189 8.99 7.91 1.41
C VAL A 189 8.06 8.39 2.51
N TYR A 190 6.89 7.80 2.63
CA TYR A 190 5.91 8.11 3.66
C TYR A 190 5.84 6.99 4.67
N ALA A 191 5.67 7.33 5.94
CA ALA A 191 5.33 6.37 6.98
C ALA A 191 3.87 6.56 7.40
N ILE A 192 3.12 5.46 7.48
CA ILE A 192 1.86 5.39 8.22
C ILE A 192 2.19 4.74 9.55
N ASP A 193 1.98 5.50 10.62
CA ASP A 193 2.28 5.07 11.98
C ASP A 193 1.11 4.25 12.54
N LYS A 194 1.29 2.93 12.52
CA LYS A 194 0.46 1.93 13.22
C LYS A 194 1.23 1.23 14.32
N ALA A 195 2.31 1.85 14.80
CA ALA A 195 3.20 1.29 15.80
C ALA A 195 3.16 2.06 17.13
N SER A 196 2.80 3.34 17.10
CA SER A 196 2.68 4.18 18.30
C SER A 196 1.37 3.96 19.05
N SER A 197 1.43 4.13 20.37
CA SER A 197 0.26 4.03 21.26
C SER A 197 -0.88 4.95 20.80
N GLY A 198 -2.11 4.41 20.76
CA GLY A 198 -3.29 5.12 20.29
C GLY A 198 -3.43 5.22 18.77
N LYS A 199 -2.44 4.74 18.00
CA LYS A 199 -2.48 4.69 16.53
C LYS A 199 -2.53 3.28 15.96
N THR A 200 -2.24 2.27 16.76
CA THR A 200 -2.23 0.85 16.36
C THR A 200 -3.53 0.43 15.70
N LEU A 201 -3.43 -0.55 14.79
CA LEU A 201 -4.61 -1.21 14.26
C LEU A 201 -5.35 -1.99 15.38
N PRO A 202 -6.67 -2.21 15.26
CA PRO A 202 -7.39 -3.13 16.12
C PRO A 202 -6.76 -4.53 16.13
N GLN A 203 -6.77 -5.21 17.28
CA GLN A 203 -6.04 -6.46 17.51
C GLN A 203 -6.37 -7.55 16.48
N GLU A 204 -7.63 -7.63 16.05
CA GLU A 204 -8.16 -8.57 15.07
C GLU A 204 -7.56 -8.40 13.66
N ILE A 205 -7.12 -7.19 13.32
CA ILE A 205 -6.54 -6.86 12.01
C ILE A 205 -5.11 -6.32 12.08
N ALA A 206 -4.50 -6.25 13.26
CA ALA A 206 -3.12 -5.76 13.45
C ALA A 206 -2.02 -6.75 12.97
N ASN A 207 -2.32 -7.50 11.92
CA ASN A 207 -1.41 -8.39 11.22
C ASN A 207 -0.91 -7.74 9.91
N VAL A 208 -0.04 -8.45 9.19
CA VAL A 208 0.50 -7.98 7.89
C VAL A 208 -0.60 -7.64 6.87
N GLY A 209 -1.73 -8.36 6.90
CA GLY A 209 -2.87 -8.13 6.02
C GLY A 209 -3.56 -6.79 6.29
N GLY A 210 -3.84 -6.47 7.55
CA GLY A 210 -4.44 -5.18 7.90
C GLY A 210 -3.49 -4.01 7.66
N ALA A 211 -2.20 -4.16 7.98
CA ALA A 211 -1.18 -3.14 7.66
C ALA A 211 -1.12 -2.88 6.16
N ARG A 212 -1.14 -3.93 5.35
CA ARG A 212 -1.17 -3.85 3.90
C ARG A 212 -2.44 -3.15 3.39
N ASN A 213 -3.61 -3.49 3.93
CA ASN A 213 -4.88 -2.87 3.55
C ASN A 213 -4.91 -1.39 3.88
N ARG A 214 -4.43 -0.99 5.07
CA ARG A 214 -4.30 0.41 5.47
C ARG A 214 -3.46 1.22 4.47
N GLY A 215 -2.34 0.66 4.02
CA GLY A 215 -1.48 1.30 3.02
C GLY A 215 -2.11 1.37 1.63
N VAL A 216 -2.85 0.33 1.21
CA VAL A 216 -3.62 0.35 -0.05
C VAL A 216 -4.72 1.40 0.00
N ALA A 217 -5.47 1.47 1.09
CA ALA A 217 -6.52 2.47 1.26
C ALA A 217 -5.94 3.89 1.12
N GLU A 218 -4.76 4.15 1.70
CA GLU A 218 -4.05 5.42 1.51
C GLU A 218 -3.72 5.68 0.03
N ALA A 219 -3.12 4.70 -0.66
CA ALA A 219 -2.76 4.85 -2.07
C ALA A 219 -3.99 5.08 -2.96
N VAL A 220 -5.08 4.37 -2.71
CA VAL A 220 -6.36 4.54 -3.43
C VAL A 220 -6.92 5.95 -3.20
N ALA A 221 -6.97 6.41 -1.96
CA ALA A 221 -7.45 7.75 -1.63
C ALA A 221 -6.63 8.83 -2.34
N ARG A 222 -5.30 8.71 -2.34
CA ARG A 222 -4.39 9.67 -2.98
C ARG A 222 -4.57 9.73 -4.50
N PHE A 223 -4.74 8.60 -5.18
CA PHE A 223 -5.04 8.59 -6.62
C PHE A 223 -6.44 9.17 -6.92
N LEU A 224 -7.42 8.87 -6.07
CA LEU A 224 -8.78 9.40 -6.21
C LEU A 224 -8.84 10.92 -6.04
N GLU A 225 -8.09 11.48 -5.09
CA GLU A 225 -7.95 12.93 -4.88
C GLU A 225 -7.36 13.65 -6.09
N GLN A 226 -6.49 12.99 -6.84
CA GLN A 226 -5.97 13.50 -8.11
C GLN A 226 -6.92 13.27 -9.30
N ASN A 227 -8.05 12.59 -9.09
CA ASN A 227 -8.96 12.12 -10.15
C ASN A 227 -8.24 11.31 -11.23
N ARG A 228 -7.29 10.44 -10.80
CA ARG A 228 -6.45 9.65 -11.68
C ARG A 228 -6.45 8.18 -11.30
N ASN A 229 -6.15 7.33 -12.28
CA ASN A 229 -5.76 5.96 -12.00
C ASN A 229 -4.26 5.91 -11.73
N GLY A 230 -3.86 4.89 -10.97
CA GLY A 230 -2.48 4.54 -10.77
C GLY A 230 -2.31 3.04 -10.52
N ILE A 231 -1.07 2.65 -10.37
CA ILE A 231 -0.64 1.30 -10.06
C ILE A 231 -0.33 1.26 -8.57
N ILE A 232 -0.92 0.32 -7.85
CA ILE A 232 -0.56 0.07 -6.45
C ILE A 232 0.26 -1.22 -6.44
N ALA A 233 1.53 -1.10 -6.09
CA ALA A 233 2.46 -2.22 -5.99
C ALA A 233 2.63 -2.58 -4.51
N GLN A 234 2.52 -3.85 -4.16
CA GLN A 234 2.64 -4.32 -2.78
C GLN A 234 3.86 -5.23 -2.68
N SER A 235 4.65 -5.05 -1.61
CA SER A 235 5.84 -5.84 -1.37
C SER A 235 6.13 -5.95 0.14
N ASP A 236 7.19 -6.64 0.51
CA ASP A 236 7.59 -6.90 1.90
C ASP A 236 8.87 -6.09 2.23
N ALA A 237 9.11 -5.79 3.50
CA ALA A 237 10.15 -4.81 3.88
C ALA A 237 11.59 -5.34 3.82
N ASP A 238 11.77 -6.62 3.52
CA ASP A 238 13.05 -7.26 3.24
C ASP A 238 13.37 -7.41 1.74
N THR A 239 12.50 -6.87 0.87
CA THR A 239 12.65 -6.97 -0.59
C THR A 239 13.76 -6.06 -1.12
N ARG A 240 14.48 -6.55 -2.15
CA ARG A 240 15.31 -5.72 -3.03
C ARG A 240 14.69 -5.70 -4.42
N PHE A 241 14.36 -4.51 -4.92
CA PHE A 241 13.77 -4.34 -6.24
C PHE A 241 14.84 -4.36 -7.33
N ASP A 242 14.47 -4.88 -8.49
CA ASP A 242 15.26 -4.72 -9.71
C ASP A 242 15.32 -3.24 -10.10
N SER A 243 16.44 -2.80 -10.69
CA SER A 243 16.62 -1.41 -11.16
C SER A 243 15.56 -0.95 -12.15
N LYS A 244 14.91 -1.86 -12.89
CA LYS A 244 13.86 -1.57 -13.86
C LYS A 244 12.47 -1.95 -13.38
N TYR A 245 12.31 -2.24 -12.08
CA TYR A 245 11.04 -2.70 -11.52
C TYR A 245 9.89 -1.73 -11.82
N ILE A 246 10.07 -0.44 -11.52
CA ILE A 246 9.01 0.55 -11.69
C ILE A 246 8.69 0.81 -13.17
N CYS A 247 9.70 0.98 -14.05
CA CYS A 247 9.43 1.20 -15.47
C CYS A 247 8.75 -0.03 -16.10
N ASN A 248 9.15 -1.24 -15.71
CA ASN A 248 8.51 -2.48 -16.17
C ASN A 248 7.06 -2.60 -15.68
N LEU A 249 6.76 -2.22 -14.45
CA LEU A 249 5.37 -2.15 -13.96
C LEU A 249 4.55 -1.19 -14.83
N ILE A 250 5.04 0.03 -15.02
CA ILE A 250 4.36 1.05 -15.82
C ILE A 250 4.09 0.53 -17.24
N ASP A 251 5.10 -0.02 -17.90
CA ASP A 251 4.96 -0.51 -19.28
C ASP A 251 4.05 -1.73 -19.39
N THR A 252 4.05 -2.59 -18.38
CA THR A 252 3.17 -3.76 -18.34
C THR A 252 1.71 -3.33 -18.22
N PHE A 253 1.40 -2.40 -17.31
CA PHE A 253 0.03 -1.89 -17.14
C PHE A 253 -0.42 -0.96 -18.26
N LYS A 254 0.49 -0.27 -18.97
CA LYS A 254 0.16 0.42 -20.23
C LYS A 254 -0.32 -0.56 -21.30
N LYS A 255 0.37 -1.70 -21.44
CA LYS A 255 0.01 -2.74 -22.42
C LYS A 255 -1.23 -3.53 -22.00
N ARG A 256 -1.42 -3.70 -20.68
CA ARG A 256 -2.44 -4.56 -20.10
C ARG A 256 -3.12 -3.90 -18.89
N PRO A 257 -3.94 -2.86 -19.11
CA PRO A 257 -4.61 -2.10 -18.04
C PRO A 257 -5.72 -2.88 -17.31
N GLU A 258 -6.02 -4.11 -17.75
CA GLU A 258 -6.93 -5.04 -17.10
C GLU A 258 -6.28 -5.91 -16.02
N LEU A 259 -4.94 -5.91 -15.94
CA LEU A 259 -4.24 -6.74 -14.97
C LEU A 259 -4.63 -6.40 -13.53
N VAL A 260 -4.67 -7.45 -12.71
CA VAL A 260 -4.88 -7.37 -11.27
C VAL A 260 -3.77 -8.19 -10.62
N GLY A 261 -2.58 -7.60 -10.57
CA GLY A 261 -1.35 -8.25 -10.10
C GLY A 261 -0.45 -8.78 -11.23
N LEU A 262 0.81 -8.99 -10.86
CA LEU A 262 1.89 -9.57 -11.64
C LEU A 262 2.61 -10.62 -10.79
#